data_AF-A0A084B0C4-F1
#
_entry.id   AF-A0A084B0C4-F1
#
_cell.length_a   1.000
_cell.length_b   1.000
_cell.length_c   1.000
_cell.angle_alpha   90.00
_cell.angle_beta   90.00
_cell.angle_gamma   90.00
#
_symmetry.space_group_name_H-M   'P 1'
#
loop_
_entity.id
_entity.type
_entity.pdbx_description
1 polymer ?
#
loop_
_entity_poly.entity_id
_entity_poly.type
_entity_poly.pdbx_seq_one_letter_code
_entity_poly.pdbx_strand_id
1 'polypeptide(L)'
;MDPIAMEDFYADVKITSTHLENALALAKLQVGKKWASLGEPWRKGQFRVSSLVSSAYQDWQLNAVTLLAGIQQFPIFDISFPPYLLFGGLGSIIGHETTHGFDTNGHHYDTAGNLSS
;
A
#
# COMPACT_ATOMS: atom_id res chain seq x y z
N MET A 1 4.61 -1.18 14.15
CA MET A 1 4.00 0.14 13.91
C MET A 1 4.48 1.05 15.02
N ASP A 2 5.07 2.19 14.69
CA ASP A 2 5.58 3.13 15.69
C ASP A 2 4.39 3.90 16.31
N PRO A 3 4.10 3.72 17.62
CA PRO A 3 2.99 4.40 18.26
C PRO A 3 3.11 5.91 18.25
N ILE A 4 4.35 6.44 18.34
CA ILE A 4 4.60 7.89 18.37
C ILE A 4 4.26 8.49 17.01
N ALA A 5 4.80 7.91 15.93
CA ALA A 5 4.49 8.36 14.57
C ALA A 5 2.99 8.27 14.24
N MET A 6 2.27 7.30 14.83
CA MET A 6 0.83 7.17 14.65
C MET A 6 0.04 8.26 15.39
N GLU A 7 0.44 8.57 16.62
CA GLU A 7 -0.14 9.67 17.41
C GLU A 7 0.10 11.01 16.71
N ASP A 8 1.33 11.28 16.25
CA ASP A 8 1.68 12.48 15.48
C ASP A 8 0.90 12.60 14.18
N PHE A 9 0.60 11.47 13.52
CA PHE A 9 -0.18 11.47 12.27
C PHE A 9 -1.62 11.97 12.49
N TYR A 10 -2.23 11.63 13.63
CA TYR A 10 -3.62 11.95 13.97
C TYR A 10 -3.77 13.11 14.97
N ALA A 11 -2.69 13.78 15.38
CA ALA A 11 -2.70 14.83 16.41
C ALA A 11 -3.73 15.95 16.18
N ASP A 12 -4.01 16.30 14.92
CA ASP A 12 -4.96 17.37 14.55
C ASP A 12 -6.43 16.90 14.48
N VAL A 13 -6.69 15.60 14.63
CA VAL A 13 -8.04 15.04 14.53
C VAL A 13 -8.68 14.91 15.91
N LYS A 14 -9.76 15.66 16.13
CA LYS A 14 -10.61 15.52 17.32
C LYS A 14 -11.86 14.75 16.98
N ILE A 15 -12.06 13.61 17.65
CA ILE A 15 -13.25 12.79 17.50
C ILE A 15 -14.37 13.36 18.38
N THR A 16 -15.53 13.64 17.79
CA THR A 16 -16.75 14.10 18.44
C THR A 16 -17.82 13.02 18.43
N SER A 17 -18.98 13.31 19.01
CA SER A 17 -20.14 12.40 19.01
C SER A 17 -20.85 12.30 17.65
N THR A 18 -20.53 13.15 16.67
CA THR A 18 -21.22 13.15 15.37
C THR A 18 -20.37 12.51 14.28
N HIS A 19 -20.98 11.60 13.52
CA HIS A 19 -20.30 10.91 12.44
C HIS A 19 -19.83 11.86 11.34
N LEU A 20 -20.64 12.87 11.00
CA LEU A 20 -20.34 13.84 9.96
C LEU A 20 -19.11 14.71 10.30
N GLU A 21 -19.01 15.20 11.53
CA GLU A 21 -17.85 16.00 11.96
C GLU A 21 -16.57 15.16 11.93
N ASN A 22 -16.65 13.90 12.39
CA ASN A 22 -15.52 12.95 12.35
C ASN A 22 -15.06 12.67 10.92
N ALA A 23 -16.00 12.39 10.01
CA ALA A 23 -15.69 12.17 8.60
C ALA A 23 -15.06 13.41 7.96
N LEU A 24 -15.58 14.61 8.26
CA LEU A 24 -15.04 15.86 7.75
C LEU A 24 -13.64 16.16 8.31
N ALA A 25 -13.39 15.86 9.59
CA ALA A 25 -12.09 16.03 10.22
C ALA A 25 -11.03 15.12 9.56
N LEU A 26 -11.35 13.85 9.33
CA LEU A 26 -10.46 12.91 8.65
C LEU A 26 -10.22 13.30 7.19
N ALA A 27 -11.25 13.74 6.46
CA ALA A 27 -11.10 14.23 5.09
C ALA A 27 -10.20 15.47 5.01
N LYS A 28 -10.35 16.42 5.95
CA LYS A 28 -9.47 17.60 6.07
C LYS A 28 -8.02 17.20 6.33
N LEU A 29 -7.78 16.23 7.22
CA LEU A 29 -6.44 15.69 7.47
C LEU A 29 -5.82 15.13 6.17
N GLN A 30 -6.55 14.27 5.46
CA GLN A 30 -6.07 13.63 4.24
C GLN A 30 -5.71 14.65 3.16
N VAL A 31 -6.59 15.63 2.93
CA VAL A 31 -6.35 16.71 1.98
C VAL A 31 -5.13 17.53 2.43
N GLY A 32 -5.10 17.99 3.68
CA GLY A 32 -4.01 18.78 4.23
C GLY A 32 -2.64 18.13 4.08
N LYS A 33 -2.52 16.83 4.40
CA LYS A 33 -1.26 16.08 4.23
C LYS A 33 -0.85 15.94 2.76
N LYS A 34 -1.81 15.73 1.84
CA LYS A 34 -1.52 15.65 0.39
C LYS A 34 -1.03 16.99 -0.16
N TRP A 35 -1.60 18.09 0.30
CA TRP A 35 -1.09 19.43 -0.05
C TRP A 35 0.29 19.68 0.56
N ALA A 36 0.52 19.28 1.80
CA ALA A 36 1.81 19.42 2.47
C ALA A 36 2.94 18.58 1.84
N SER A 37 2.61 17.50 1.12
CA SER A 37 3.61 16.71 0.38
C SER A 37 4.04 17.33 -0.95
N LEU A 38 3.38 18.40 -1.41
CA LEU A 38 3.77 19.06 -2.66
C LEU A 38 5.12 19.76 -2.50
N GLY A 39 6.07 19.45 -3.39
CA GLY A 39 7.43 19.99 -3.33
C GLY A 39 8.38 19.23 -2.40
N GLU A 40 7.86 18.29 -1.60
CA GLU A 40 8.66 17.40 -0.79
C GLU A 40 9.11 16.17 -1.60
N PRO A 41 10.28 15.58 -1.30
CA PRO A 41 10.68 14.31 -1.89
C PRO A 41 9.65 13.21 -1.61
N TRP A 42 9.52 12.29 -2.58
CA TRP A 42 8.65 11.14 -2.41
C TRP A 42 9.06 10.30 -1.19
N ARG A 43 8.11 10.07 -0.27
CA ARG A 43 8.34 9.28 0.93
C ARG A 43 8.17 7.80 0.63
N LYS A 44 9.31 7.09 0.50
CA LYS A 44 9.32 5.63 0.34
C LYS A 44 8.74 4.94 1.57
N GLY A 45 8.10 3.78 1.38
CA GLY A 45 7.57 2.95 2.48
C GLY A 45 6.15 3.30 2.94
N GLN A 46 5.43 4.14 2.20
CA GLN A 46 4.00 4.36 2.42
C GLN A 46 3.18 3.37 1.57
N PHE A 47 2.12 2.81 2.16
CA PHE A 47 1.16 1.99 1.42
C PHE A 47 0.03 2.86 0.86
N ARG A 48 -0.44 2.52 -0.34
CA ARG A 48 -1.58 3.20 -0.99
C ARG A 48 -2.91 2.97 -0.25
N VAL A 49 -3.00 1.87 0.48
CA VAL A 49 -4.19 1.44 1.24
C VAL A 49 -3.77 0.82 2.57
N SER A 50 -4.73 0.62 3.47
CA SER A 50 -4.50 -0.07 4.74
C SER A 50 -3.88 -1.45 4.54
N SER A 51 -2.92 -1.82 5.40
CA SER A 51 -2.32 -3.16 5.40
C SER A 51 -3.30 -4.29 5.68
N LEU A 52 -4.50 -3.97 6.17
CA LEU A 52 -5.56 -4.93 6.46
C LEU A 52 -6.38 -5.33 5.23
N VAL A 53 -6.24 -4.59 4.11
CA VAL A 53 -6.91 -4.96 2.86
C VAL A 53 -6.32 -6.27 2.35
N SER A 54 -7.19 -7.22 1.99
CA SER A 54 -6.78 -8.46 1.33
C SER A 54 -6.50 -8.20 -0.14
N SER A 55 -5.29 -7.73 -0.43
CA SER A 55 -4.84 -7.39 -1.78
C SER A 55 -3.31 -7.37 -1.87
N ALA A 56 -2.82 -7.40 -3.10
CA ALA A 56 -1.45 -7.14 -3.48
C ALA A 56 -1.46 -6.14 -4.66
N TYR A 57 -0.36 -5.43 -4.88
CA TYR A 57 -0.21 -4.56 -6.04
C TYR A 57 1.26 -4.34 -6.40
N GLN A 58 1.49 -4.06 -7.68
CA GLN A 58 2.71 -3.44 -8.18
C GLN A 58 2.60 -1.91 -8.20
N ASP A 59 3.66 -1.23 -7.76
CA ASP A 59 3.84 0.21 -7.87
C ASP A 59 4.96 0.50 -8.87
N TRP A 60 4.62 1.01 -10.05
CA TRP A 60 5.59 1.26 -11.12
C TRP A 60 6.58 2.38 -10.78
N GLN A 61 6.16 3.40 -10.02
CA GLN A 61 7.01 4.53 -9.65
C GLN A 61 8.02 4.16 -8.56
N LEU A 62 7.69 3.13 -7.77
CA LEU A 62 8.61 2.54 -6.80
C LEU A 62 9.33 1.29 -7.32
N ASN A 63 8.89 0.75 -8.46
CA ASN A 63 9.27 -0.56 -8.97
C ASN A 63 9.25 -1.63 -7.86
N ALA A 64 8.13 -1.72 -7.12
CA ALA A 64 8.03 -2.51 -5.90
C ALA A 64 6.70 -3.24 -5.74
N VAL A 65 6.76 -4.56 -5.61
CA VAL A 65 5.61 -5.41 -5.28
C VAL A 65 5.29 -5.28 -3.80
N THR A 66 4.04 -4.94 -3.48
CA THR A 66 3.52 -4.87 -2.12
C THR A 66 2.52 -6.00 -1.86
N LEU A 67 2.80 -6.80 -0.83
CA LEU A 67 1.88 -7.81 -0.31
C LEU A 67 1.33 -7.33 1.04
N LEU A 68 0.04 -7.00 1.11
CA LEU A 68 -0.56 -6.50 2.34
C LEU A 68 -0.80 -7.63 3.33
N ALA A 69 -0.77 -7.34 4.63
CA ALA A 69 -0.99 -8.37 5.66
C ALA A 69 -2.35 -9.08 5.50
N GLY A 70 -3.38 -8.37 5.01
CA GLY A 70 -4.71 -8.92 4.79
C GLY A 70 -4.78 -10.07 3.77
N ILE A 71 -3.83 -10.20 2.83
CA ILE A 71 -3.81 -11.32 1.87
C ILE A 71 -2.96 -12.50 2.36
N GLN A 72 -2.09 -12.29 3.35
CA GLN A 72 -1.15 -13.28 3.87
C GLN A 72 -1.78 -14.18 4.93
N GLN A 73 -2.95 -14.73 4.63
CA GLN A 73 -3.72 -15.60 5.51
C GLN A 73 -4.47 -16.65 4.70
N PHE A 74 -5.09 -17.62 5.40
CA PHE A 74 -5.94 -18.62 4.77
C PHE A 74 -7.03 -17.97 3.89
N PRO A 75 -7.32 -18.50 2.69
CA PRO A 75 -6.80 -19.73 2.08
C PRO A 75 -5.53 -19.54 1.23
N ILE A 76 -4.97 -18.34 1.17
CA ILE A 76 -3.84 -18.00 0.27
C ILE A 76 -2.50 -18.42 0.85
N PHE A 77 -2.34 -18.24 2.16
CA PHE A 77 -1.10 -18.51 2.88
C PHE A 77 -1.38 -19.12 4.26
N ASP A 78 -0.66 -20.17 4.59
CA ASP A 78 -0.51 -20.69 5.94
C ASP A 78 0.90 -21.26 6.09
N ILE A 79 1.52 -21.08 7.26
CA ILE A 79 2.87 -21.59 7.53
C ILE A 79 2.92 -23.13 7.52
N SER A 80 1.80 -23.81 7.72
CA SER A 80 1.71 -25.27 7.69
C SER A 80 1.48 -25.84 6.29
N PHE A 81 1.27 -24.99 5.26
CA PHE A 81 1.00 -25.48 3.92
C PHE A 81 2.23 -26.14 3.29
N PRO A 82 2.06 -27.26 2.58
CA PRO A 82 3.13 -27.83 1.79
C PRO A 82 3.53 -26.87 0.66
N PRO A 83 4.79 -26.92 0.18
CA PRO A 83 5.32 -25.94 -0.76
C PRO A 83 4.46 -25.73 -2.01
N TYR A 84 3.87 -26.80 -2.57
CA TYR A 84 3.03 -26.68 -3.77
C TYR A 84 1.79 -25.81 -3.58
N LEU A 85 1.20 -25.78 -2.38
CA LEU A 85 0.09 -24.86 -2.07
C LEU A 85 0.60 -23.43 -1.88
N LEU A 86 1.77 -23.24 -1.27
CA LEU A 86 2.38 -21.92 -1.14
C LEU A 86 2.74 -21.33 -2.51
N PHE A 87 3.30 -22.13 -3.42
CA PHE A 87 3.59 -21.72 -4.79
C PHE A 87 2.31 -21.43 -5.59
N GLY A 88 1.28 -22.26 -5.45
CA GLY A 88 0.00 -22.06 -6.13
C GLY A 88 -0.80 -20.86 -5.60
N GLY A 89 -0.79 -20.63 -4.30
CA GLY A 89 -1.46 -19.51 -3.63
C GLY A 89 -0.62 -18.24 -3.69
N LEU A 90 0.13 -17.96 -2.62
CA LEU A 90 0.93 -16.73 -2.52
C LEU A 90 1.95 -16.56 -3.66
N GLY A 91 2.59 -17.65 -4.10
CA GLY A 91 3.58 -17.61 -5.17
C GLY A 91 3.01 -17.14 -6.51
N SER A 92 1.80 -17.57 -6.88
CA SER A 92 1.15 -17.12 -8.12
C SER A 92 0.78 -15.64 -8.06
N ILE A 93 0.36 -15.14 -6.90
CA ILE A 93 0.10 -13.70 -6.67
C ILE A 93 1.39 -12.89 -6.79
N ILE A 94 2.49 -13.35 -6.18
CA ILE A 94 3.81 -12.69 -6.34
C ILE A 94 4.19 -12.65 -7.82
N GLY A 95 4.01 -13.76 -8.54
CA GLY A 95 4.25 -13.83 -9.98
C GLY A 95 3.41 -12.82 -10.76
N HIS A 96 2.09 -12.76 -10.49
CA HIS A 96 1.17 -11.82 -11.10
C HIS A 96 1.61 -10.36 -10.91
N GLU A 97 1.88 -9.94 -9.67
CA GLU A 97 2.32 -8.56 -9.40
C GLU A 97 3.70 -8.25 -9.99
N THR A 98 4.60 -9.25 -10.04
CA THR A 98 5.88 -9.09 -10.73
C THR A 98 5.67 -8.85 -12.23
N THR A 99 4.74 -9.55 -12.87
CA THR A 99 4.44 -9.36 -14.29
C THR A 99 3.83 -7.99 -14.61
N HIS A 100 3.17 -7.33 -13.66
CA HIS A 100 2.71 -5.95 -13.83
C HIS A 100 3.85 -4.94 -14.00
N GLY A 101 5.09 -5.29 -13.65
CA GLY A 101 6.28 -4.48 -13.97
C GLY A 101 6.64 -4.51 -15.47
N PHE A 102 6.09 -5.46 -16.23
CA PHE A 102 6.41 -5.69 -17.64
C PHE A 102 5.19 -5.67 -18.56
N ASP A 103 4.01 -5.36 -18.01
CA ASP A 103 2.78 -5.28 -18.80
C ASP A 103 2.73 -4.01 -19.66
N THR A 104 1.59 -3.78 -20.32
CA THR A 104 1.36 -2.63 -21.20
C THR A 104 1.61 -1.28 -20.53
N ASN A 105 1.50 -1.19 -19.21
CA ASN A 105 1.79 0.03 -18.46
C ASN A 105 3.18 -0.02 -17.82
N GLY A 106 3.53 -1.13 -17.19
CA GLY A 106 4.78 -1.29 -16.43
C GLY A 106 6.03 -1.16 -17.30
N HIS A 107 5.99 -1.64 -18.54
CA HIS A 107 7.15 -1.60 -19.43
C HIS A 107 7.64 -0.18 -19.79
N HIS A 108 6.85 0.85 -19.48
CA HIS A 108 7.26 2.24 -19.69
C HIS A 108 8.21 2.79 -18.62
N TYR A 109 8.38 2.05 -17.52
CA TYR A 109 9.16 2.49 -16.36
C TYR A 109 10.52 1.79 -16.34
N ASP A 110 11.58 2.56 -16.06
CA ASP A 110 12.91 2.03 -15.84
C ASP A 110 13.02 1.32 -14.47
N THR A 111 14.19 0.71 -14.22
CA THR A 111 14.44 0.01 -12.95
C THR A 111 14.38 0.90 -11.70
N ALA A 112 14.48 2.23 -11.87
CA ALA A 112 14.37 3.22 -10.81
C ALA A 112 12.93 3.78 -10.66
N GLY A 113 11.98 3.33 -11.49
CA GLY A 113 10.59 3.77 -11.49
C GLY A 113 10.34 5.09 -12.20
N ASN A 114 11.28 5.55 -13.04
CA ASN A 114 11.05 6.72 -13.88
C ASN A 114 10.40 6.31 -15.20
N LEU A 115 9.46 7.12 -15.68
CA LEU A 115 8.91 6.97 -17.01
C LEU A 115 10.01 7.28 -18.04
N SER A 116 10.39 6.30 -18.86
CA SER A 116 11.56 6.38 -19.73
C SER A 116 11.31 5.99 -21.19
N SER A 117 10.06 5.72 -21.57
CA SER A 117 9.65 5.48 -22.97
C SER A 117 8.43 6.27 -23.40
#